data_AF-A0A800J7Y7-F1
#
_entry.id   AF-A0A800J7Y7-F1
#
_cell.length_a   1.000
_cell.length_b   1.000
_cell.length_c   1.000
_cell.angle_alpha   90.00
_cell.angle_beta   90.00
_cell.angle_gamma   90.00
#
_symmetry.space_group_name_H-M   'P 1'
#
loop_
_entity.id
_entity.type
_entity.pdbx_description
1 polymer ?
#
loop_
_entity_poly.entity_id
_entity_poly.type
_entity_poly.pdbx_seq_one_letter_code
_entity_poly.pdbx_strand_id
1 'polypeptide(L)'
;MNRLPLAALAASLLAGCASTPQLQSAPATTPTRIDGSDTDWQTDLQPVEGQTGLSLGVRNDGAALYAVAVVRGEQQVRQALAGGLTLWLDPDGGKAQAYGVRFPVVQRERGARPDPSASSADRLAASTRDLELLRDGEATGALLPASSASGPQAAASVQSGVLVVEYRIPLGDGATALDAAGAEAIGLGLTTPERERPEGAARGGRGGRGGGGMRGGGGRGGRGGGRPGGDRAERPQPLDVWVRVALAD
;
A
#
# COMPACT_ATOMS: atom_id res chain seq x y z
N MET A 1 3.99 37.63 60.27
CA MET A 1 3.58 37.79 58.86
C MET A 1 4.42 36.83 58.02
N ASN A 2 3.84 35.68 57.68
CA ASN A 2 4.51 34.54 57.05
C ASN A 2 4.73 34.78 55.55
N ARG A 3 5.91 34.44 55.03
CA ARG A 3 6.15 34.32 53.58
C ARG A 3 6.34 32.84 53.25
N LEU A 4 5.34 32.25 52.59
CA LEU A 4 5.43 30.94 51.94
C LEU A 4 6.22 31.09 50.63
N PRO A 5 7.22 30.25 50.33
CA PRO A 5 7.80 30.20 49.00
C PRO A 5 6.90 29.36 48.07
N LEU A 6 6.57 29.92 46.92
CA LEU A 6 5.83 29.27 45.84
C LEU A 6 6.75 28.23 45.18
N ALA A 7 6.52 26.94 45.44
CA ALA A 7 7.18 25.86 44.72
C ALA A 7 6.51 25.71 43.35
N ALA A 8 7.19 26.13 42.28
CA ALA A 8 6.75 25.91 40.91
C ALA A 8 6.98 24.44 40.54
N LEU A 9 5.89 23.67 40.43
CA LEU A 9 5.90 22.30 39.94
C LEU A 9 6.01 22.33 38.41
N ALA A 10 7.21 22.08 37.88
CA ALA A 10 7.43 21.94 36.44
C ALA A 10 6.87 20.58 35.96
N ALA A 11 5.68 20.62 35.37
CA ALA A 11 5.09 19.47 34.68
C ALA A 11 5.90 19.21 33.40
N SER A 12 6.75 18.17 33.42
CA SER A 12 7.50 17.71 32.26
C SER A 12 6.56 16.95 31.33
N LEU A 13 6.20 17.56 30.20
CA LEU A 13 5.47 16.91 29.11
C LEU A 13 6.39 15.90 28.43
N LEU A 14 6.18 14.61 28.70
CA LEU A 14 6.80 13.51 27.94
C LEU A 14 6.16 13.48 26.54
N ALA A 15 6.75 14.21 25.60
CA ALA A 15 6.51 13.97 24.18
C ALA A 15 7.20 12.64 23.81
N GLY A 16 6.45 11.53 23.87
CA GLY A 16 6.92 10.24 23.40
C GLY A 16 7.22 10.32 21.90
N CYS A 17 8.50 10.33 21.53
CA CYS A 17 8.90 10.00 20.17
C CYS A 17 8.50 8.55 19.95
N ALA A 18 7.39 8.31 19.25
CA ALA A 18 7.01 6.96 18.85
C ALA A 18 8.13 6.43 17.94
N SER A 19 8.95 5.51 18.46
CA SER A 19 9.97 4.82 17.69
C SER A 19 9.30 4.00 16.59
N THR A 20 9.91 3.94 15.41
CA THR A 20 9.48 3.03 14.34
C THR A 20 9.40 1.60 14.90
N PRO A 21 8.29 0.87 14.68
CA PRO A 21 8.17 -0.52 15.13
C PRO A 21 9.35 -1.36 14.63
N GLN A 22 9.82 -2.27 15.48
CA GLN A 22 10.93 -3.17 15.18
C GLN A 22 10.37 -4.56 14.85
N LEU A 23 10.91 -5.20 13.82
CA LEU A 23 10.60 -6.57 13.43
C LEU A 23 11.91 -7.34 13.24
N GLN A 24 11.98 -8.57 13.73
CA GLN A 24 13.11 -9.45 13.48
C GLN A 24 12.79 -10.32 12.27
N SER A 25 13.65 -10.36 11.25
CA SER A 25 13.49 -11.35 10.19
C SER A 25 13.88 -12.75 10.68
N ALA A 26 13.24 -13.77 10.12
CA ALA A 26 13.63 -15.15 10.32
C ALA A 26 14.64 -15.61 9.24
N PRO A 27 15.52 -16.59 9.53
CA PRO A 27 16.40 -17.14 8.51
C PRO A 27 15.61 -17.93 7.46
N ALA A 28 15.88 -17.70 6.17
CA ALA A 28 15.33 -18.48 5.08
C ALA A 28 16.09 -19.82 4.92
N THR A 29 15.82 -20.77 5.83
CA THR A 29 16.49 -22.09 5.89
C THR A 29 16.01 -23.09 4.85
N THR A 30 14.82 -22.86 4.27
CA THR A 30 14.31 -23.59 3.11
C THR A 30 13.93 -22.58 2.03
N PRO A 31 13.98 -22.94 0.73
CA PRO A 31 13.62 -22.02 -0.33
C PRO A 31 12.20 -21.48 -0.10
N THR A 32 12.10 -20.20 0.23
CA THR A 32 10.80 -19.55 0.43
C THR A 32 10.16 -19.40 -0.95
N ARG A 33 9.04 -20.09 -1.16
CA ARG A 33 8.32 -20.06 -2.43
C ARG A 33 7.60 -18.72 -2.55
N ILE A 34 7.60 -18.15 -3.75
CA ILE A 34 6.87 -16.92 -4.08
C ILE A 34 5.70 -17.33 -4.98
N ASP A 35 4.59 -17.76 -4.37
CA ASP A 35 3.40 -18.28 -5.06
C ASP A 35 2.08 -17.59 -4.66
N GLY A 36 2.15 -16.58 -3.79
CA GLY A 36 1.03 -15.84 -3.25
C GLY A 36 0.32 -16.56 -2.11
N SER A 37 0.97 -17.51 -1.42
CA SER A 37 0.40 -18.26 -0.29
C SER A 37 1.09 -17.90 1.03
N ASP A 38 0.31 -17.71 2.10
CA ASP A 38 0.86 -17.46 3.44
C ASP A 38 1.16 -18.74 4.23
N THR A 39 0.96 -19.92 3.62
CA THR A 39 1.08 -21.23 4.28
C THR A 39 2.47 -21.45 4.87
N ASP A 40 3.51 -21.03 4.16
CA ASP A 40 4.92 -21.21 4.55
C ASP A 40 5.37 -20.21 5.62
N TRP A 41 4.53 -19.23 5.99
CA TRP A 41 4.89 -18.07 6.81
C TRP A 41 4.27 -18.06 8.21
N GLN A 42 3.42 -19.03 8.53
CA GLN A 42 2.56 -18.97 9.73
C GLN A 42 3.28 -18.65 11.04
N THR A 43 4.52 -19.10 11.23
CA THR A 43 5.31 -18.83 12.44
C THR A 43 5.93 -17.43 12.47
N ASP A 44 6.10 -16.81 11.31
CA ASP A 44 6.88 -15.58 11.13
C ASP A 44 5.98 -14.37 10.83
N LEU A 45 4.68 -14.60 10.63
CA LEU A 45 3.68 -13.55 10.45
C LEU A 45 3.41 -12.81 11.76
N GLN A 46 3.69 -11.51 11.74
CA GLN A 46 3.42 -10.59 12.84
C GLN A 46 2.35 -9.57 12.45
N PRO A 47 1.32 -9.32 13.28
CA PRO A 47 0.42 -8.19 13.09
C PRO A 47 1.20 -6.88 13.09
N VAL A 48 0.87 -5.97 12.18
CA VAL A 48 1.52 -4.66 12.14
C VAL A 48 0.81 -3.71 13.10
N GLU A 49 1.53 -3.19 14.09
CA GLU A 49 0.97 -2.31 15.12
C GLU A 49 0.32 -1.06 14.49
N GLY A 50 -0.87 -0.70 14.97
CA GLY A 50 -1.63 0.43 14.45
C GLY A 50 -2.31 0.20 13.09
N GLN A 51 -2.12 -0.96 12.45
CA GLN A 51 -2.72 -1.31 11.16
C GLN A 51 -3.59 -2.56 11.26
N THR A 52 -4.86 -2.36 11.66
CA THR A 52 -5.83 -3.45 11.76
C THR A 52 -6.01 -4.16 10.43
N GLY A 53 -5.81 -5.48 10.42
CA GLY A 53 -5.98 -6.32 9.24
C GLY A 53 -4.71 -6.54 8.45
N LEU A 54 -3.59 -5.89 8.78
CA LEU A 54 -2.31 -6.12 8.14
C LEU A 54 -1.41 -7.02 9.01
N SER A 55 -0.83 -8.03 8.38
CA SER A 55 0.27 -8.83 8.96
C SER A 55 1.44 -8.88 7.98
N LEU A 56 2.65 -8.91 8.53
CA LEU A 56 3.90 -8.94 7.79
C LEU A 56 4.76 -10.10 8.30
N GLY A 57 5.31 -10.88 7.38
CA GLY A 57 6.38 -11.84 7.66
C GLY A 57 7.61 -11.46 6.84
N VAL A 58 8.80 -11.58 7.43
CA VAL A 58 10.06 -11.25 6.76
C VAL A 58 11.10 -12.33 7.02
N ARG A 59 11.79 -12.76 5.97
CA ARG A 59 12.91 -13.69 6.04
C ARG A 59 14.10 -13.17 5.23
N ASN A 60 15.30 -13.65 5.52
CA ASN A 60 16.47 -13.42 4.67
C ASN A 60 17.45 -14.61 4.71
N ASP A 61 18.27 -14.74 3.67
CA ASP A 61 19.37 -15.72 3.55
C ASP A 61 20.73 -15.06 3.24
N GLY A 62 20.84 -13.75 3.48
CA GLY A 62 22.01 -12.93 3.14
C GLY A 62 22.11 -12.56 1.65
N ALA A 63 21.52 -13.34 0.74
CA ALA A 63 21.48 -13.05 -0.69
C ALA A 63 20.18 -12.35 -1.12
N ALA A 64 19.08 -12.61 -0.42
CA ALA A 64 17.77 -12.03 -0.68
C ALA A 64 16.99 -11.76 0.61
N LEU A 65 16.13 -10.75 0.53
CA LEU A 65 15.05 -10.47 1.47
C LEU A 65 13.75 -11.06 0.90
N TYR A 66 13.00 -11.75 1.75
CA TYR A 66 11.69 -12.28 1.43
C TYR A 66 10.68 -11.60 2.35
N ALA A 67 9.56 -11.16 1.81
CA ALA A 67 8.50 -10.54 2.60
C ALA A 67 7.13 -11.05 2.15
N VAL A 68 6.23 -11.26 3.10
CA VAL A 68 4.82 -11.52 2.85
C VAL A 68 3.96 -10.47 3.54
N ALA A 69 3.04 -9.88 2.80
CA ALA A 69 2.00 -9.01 3.32
C ALA A 69 0.65 -9.73 3.24
N VAL A 70 0.02 -9.94 4.39
CA VAL A 70 -1.34 -10.50 4.48
C VAL A 70 -2.29 -9.37 4.85
N VAL A 71 -3.12 -8.97 3.89
CA VAL A 71 -4.05 -7.85 3.99
C VAL A 71 -5.47 -8.38 4.15
N ARG A 72 -6.09 -8.04 5.27
CA ARG A 72 -7.47 -8.37 5.62
C ARG A 72 -8.30 -7.10 5.67
N GLY A 73 -9.54 -7.19 5.19
CA GLY A 73 -10.47 -6.07 5.14
C GLY A 73 -10.76 -5.64 3.71
N GLU A 74 -12.04 -5.68 3.35
CA GLU A 74 -12.50 -5.49 1.96
C GLU A 74 -12.02 -4.16 1.34
N GLN A 75 -11.87 -3.12 2.16
CA GLN A 75 -11.48 -1.80 1.69
C GLN A 75 -9.98 -1.72 1.37
N GLN A 76 -9.13 -2.24 2.26
CA GLN A 76 -7.68 -2.29 2.09
C GLN A 76 -7.31 -3.22 0.92
N VAL A 77 -7.97 -4.38 0.85
CA VAL A 77 -7.82 -5.33 -0.28
C VAL A 77 -8.20 -4.67 -1.59
N ARG A 78 -9.34 -3.96 -1.66
CA ARG A 78 -9.73 -3.22 -2.87
C ARG A 78 -8.76 -2.11 -3.24
N GLN A 79 -8.19 -1.40 -2.27
CA GLN A 79 -7.19 -0.37 -2.55
C GLN A 79 -5.92 -0.97 -3.15
N ALA A 80 -5.39 -2.02 -2.51
CA ALA A 80 -4.20 -2.73 -2.98
C ALA A 80 -4.43 -3.34 -4.38
N LEU A 81 -5.58 -3.97 -4.64
CA LEU A 81 -5.89 -4.52 -5.98
C LEU A 81 -6.14 -3.45 -7.04
N ALA A 82 -6.56 -2.24 -6.67
CA ALA A 82 -6.86 -1.16 -7.61
C ALA A 82 -5.67 -0.25 -7.92
N GLY A 83 -4.69 -0.17 -7.02
CA GLY A 83 -3.50 0.69 -7.16
C GLY A 83 -2.17 -0.06 -7.15
N GLY A 84 -2.16 -1.34 -6.76
CA GLY A 84 -0.97 -2.06 -6.33
C GLY A 84 -0.66 -1.81 -4.85
N LEU A 85 -0.01 -2.79 -4.22
CA LEU A 85 0.68 -2.65 -2.94
C LEU A 85 2.17 -2.45 -3.25
N THR A 86 2.79 -1.44 -2.65
CA THR A 86 4.20 -1.15 -2.87
C THR A 86 5.00 -1.48 -1.63
N LEU A 87 5.92 -2.43 -1.76
CA LEU A 87 6.98 -2.68 -0.78
C LEU A 87 8.11 -1.68 -1.02
N TRP A 88 8.33 -0.77 -0.09
CA TRP A 88 9.47 0.14 -0.08
C TRP A 88 10.56 -0.38 0.85
N LEU A 89 11.81 -0.22 0.44
CA LEU A 89 12.98 -0.59 1.21
C LEU A 89 13.94 0.60 1.30
N ASP A 90 14.42 0.84 2.52
CA ASP A 90 15.48 1.78 2.87
C ASP A 90 16.68 0.98 3.36
N PRO A 91 17.79 0.91 2.60
CA PRO A 91 18.97 0.14 2.99
C PRO A 91 19.62 0.63 4.29
N ASP A 92 19.40 1.90 4.69
CA ASP A 92 19.95 2.49 5.92
C ASP A 92 19.07 2.20 7.15
N GLY A 93 17.99 1.43 6.99
CA GLY A 93 17.10 1.10 8.09
C GLY A 93 16.06 2.19 8.43
N GLY A 94 15.96 3.22 7.58
CA GLY A 94 15.11 4.39 7.79
C GLY A 94 13.69 4.25 7.23
N LYS A 95 13.20 5.34 6.61
CA LYS A 95 11.87 5.43 5.97
C LYS A 95 11.94 6.05 4.57
N ALA A 96 13.12 6.11 3.97
CA ALA A 96 13.28 6.60 2.61
C ALA A 96 12.68 5.60 1.61
N GLN A 97 11.96 6.10 0.61
CA GLN A 97 11.42 5.30 -0.48
C GLN A 97 12.50 5.01 -1.54
N ALA A 98 13.64 4.43 -1.14
CA ALA A 98 14.80 4.26 -2.01
C ALA A 98 14.60 3.17 -3.07
N TYR A 99 14.05 2.03 -2.67
CA TYR A 99 13.79 0.87 -3.54
C TYR A 99 12.34 0.42 -3.39
N GLY A 100 11.54 0.46 -4.46
CA GLY A 100 10.13 0.09 -4.41
C GLY A 100 9.78 -1.06 -5.34
N VAL A 101 8.99 -2.02 -4.87
CA VAL A 101 8.35 -3.03 -5.73
C VAL A 101 6.84 -2.91 -5.58
N ARG A 102 6.18 -2.45 -6.64
CA ARG A 102 4.73 -2.35 -6.72
C ARG A 102 4.14 -3.59 -7.37
N PHE A 103 3.23 -4.24 -6.64
CA PHE A 103 2.56 -5.45 -7.07
C PHE A 103 1.19 -5.63 -6.35
N PRO A 104 0.14 -6.14 -7.02
CA PRO A 104 0.04 -6.38 -8.46
C PRO A 104 0.07 -5.07 -9.26
N VAL A 105 0.49 -5.14 -10.52
CA VAL A 105 0.50 -3.99 -11.43
C VAL A 105 -0.85 -3.87 -12.09
N VAL A 106 -1.60 -2.85 -11.70
CA VAL A 106 -2.81 -2.48 -12.42
C VAL A 106 -2.37 -1.76 -13.69
N GLN A 107 -2.44 -2.46 -14.82
CA GLN A 107 -2.24 -1.85 -16.14
C GLN A 107 -3.27 -0.72 -16.32
N ARG A 108 -2.85 0.49 -15.96
CA ARG A 108 -3.40 1.70 -16.55
C ARG A 108 -2.82 1.77 -17.95
N GLU A 109 -3.20 0.85 -18.84
CA GLU A 109 -2.97 1.06 -20.25
C GLU A 109 -3.46 2.47 -20.54
N ARG A 110 -2.56 3.36 -20.98
CA ARG A 110 -2.88 4.76 -21.26
C ARG A 110 -3.96 4.80 -22.33
N GLY A 111 -5.22 4.78 -21.93
CA GLY A 111 -6.40 4.86 -22.80
C GLY A 111 -7.20 3.57 -23.02
N ALA A 112 -6.73 2.38 -22.63
CA ALA A 112 -7.57 1.19 -22.76
C ALA A 112 -8.46 1.03 -21.52
N ARG A 113 -9.76 0.94 -21.74
CA ARG A 113 -10.70 0.65 -20.66
C ARG A 113 -10.53 -0.83 -20.29
N PRO A 114 -10.47 -1.18 -19.00
CA PRO A 114 -10.57 -2.55 -18.56
C PRO A 114 -11.80 -3.18 -19.22
N ASP A 115 -11.64 -4.37 -19.79
CA ASP A 115 -12.76 -5.12 -20.35
C ASP A 115 -13.81 -5.31 -19.23
N PRO A 116 -15.01 -4.70 -19.35
CA PRO A 116 -16.02 -4.79 -18.31
C PRO A 116 -16.54 -6.21 -18.12
N SER A 117 -16.34 -7.10 -19.11
CA SER A 117 -16.74 -8.50 -19.08
C SER A 117 -15.70 -9.43 -18.46
N ALA A 118 -14.44 -8.98 -18.30
CA ALA A 118 -13.39 -9.80 -17.69
C ALA A 118 -13.76 -10.17 -16.25
N SER A 119 -13.57 -11.43 -15.88
CA SER A 119 -13.81 -11.86 -14.51
C SER A 119 -12.80 -11.20 -13.56
N SER A 120 -13.09 -11.22 -12.24
CA SER A 120 -12.12 -10.77 -11.25
C SER A 120 -10.83 -11.61 -11.28
N ALA A 121 -10.94 -12.90 -11.61
CA ALA A 121 -9.81 -13.80 -11.73
C ALA A 121 -8.92 -13.44 -12.93
N ASP A 122 -9.51 -13.15 -14.09
CA ASP A 122 -8.77 -12.73 -15.29
C ASP A 122 -8.03 -11.41 -15.06
N ARG A 123 -8.69 -10.46 -14.39
CA ARG A 123 -8.08 -9.17 -14.03
C ARG A 123 -6.90 -9.34 -13.09
N LEU A 124 -7.05 -10.18 -12.07
CA LEU A 124 -5.95 -10.48 -11.16
C LEU A 124 -4.79 -11.15 -11.91
N ALA A 125 -5.07 -12.18 -12.72
CA ALA A 125 -4.07 -12.91 -13.49
C ALA A 125 -3.33 -12.02 -14.49
N ALA A 126 -3.99 -11.01 -15.07
CA ALA A 126 -3.33 -10.02 -15.92
C ALA A 126 -2.42 -9.09 -15.09
N SER A 127 -2.87 -8.66 -13.91
CA SER A 127 -2.14 -7.74 -13.04
C SER A 127 -0.95 -8.35 -12.30
N THR A 128 -0.82 -9.68 -12.31
CA THR A 128 0.25 -10.41 -11.61
C THR A 128 1.36 -10.93 -12.53
N ARG A 129 1.33 -10.58 -13.84
CA ARG A 129 2.38 -10.99 -14.79
C ARG A 129 3.68 -10.24 -14.59
N ASP A 130 3.55 -8.94 -14.36
CA ASP A 130 4.65 -8.02 -14.21
C ASP A 130 4.59 -7.38 -12.82
N LEU A 131 5.75 -6.98 -12.32
CA LEU A 131 5.91 -6.08 -11.20
C LEU A 131 6.50 -4.76 -11.71
N GLU A 132 6.38 -3.71 -10.91
CA GLU A 132 6.96 -2.42 -11.22
C GLU A 132 8.03 -2.06 -10.20
N LEU A 133 9.26 -1.87 -10.68
CA LEU A 133 10.41 -1.47 -9.89
C LEU A 133 10.50 0.06 -9.89
N LEU A 134 10.34 0.65 -8.71
CA LEU A 134 10.41 2.09 -8.44
C LEU A 134 11.73 2.42 -7.76
N ARG A 135 12.28 3.61 -8.02
CA ARG A 135 13.49 4.13 -7.38
C ARG A 135 13.22 5.51 -6.82
N ASP A 136 13.85 5.84 -5.70
CA ASP A 136 13.89 7.21 -5.15
C ASP A 136 12.50 7.91 -5.03
N GLY A 137 11.47 7.15 -4.65
CA GLY A 137 10.10 7.65 -4.48
C GLY A 137 9.35 7.97 -5.78
N GLU A 138 9.85 7.53 -6.93
CA GLU A 138 9.17 7.74 -8.22
C GLU A 138 7.76 7.13 -8.25
N ALA A 139 6.81 7.83 -8.87
CA ALA A 139 5.42 7.37 -9.00
C ALA A 139 5.26 6.21 -10.01
N THR A 140 6.19 6.09 -10.95
CA THR A 140 6.24 5.09 -12.01
C THR A 140 7.66 4.61 -12.22
N GLY A 141 7.84 3.36 -12.63
CA GLY A 141 9.16 2.78 -12.82
C GLY A 141 9.19 1.69 -13.89
N ALA A 142 10.22 0.84 -13.84
CA ALA A 142 10.45 -0.19 -14.84
C ALA A 142 9.51 -1.38 -14.62
N LEU A 143 8.81 -1.82 -15.67
CA LEU A 143 8.06 -3.07 -15.65
C LEU A 143 9.00 -4.25 -15.87
N LEU A 144 8.95 -5.23 -14.96
CA LEU A 144 9.76 -6.44 -15.00
C LEU A 144 8.86 -7.68 -14.84
N PRO A 145 9.20 -8.82 -15.45
CA PRO A 145 8.47 -10.06 -15.22
C PRO A 145 8.47 -10.43 -13.73
N ALA A 146 7.29 -10.67 -13.16
CA ALA A 146 7.14 -10.94 -11.73
C ALA A 146 7.78 -12.28 -11.28
N SER A 147 8.06 -13.17 -12.22
CA SER A 147 8.69 -14.48 -12.00
C SER A 147 10.18 -14.54 -12.39
N SER A 148 10.83 -13.39 -12.62
CA SER A 148 12.24 -13.33 -13.05
C SER A 148 13.21 -13.90 -12.01
N ALA A 149 14.03 -14.88 -12.36
CA ALA A 149 14.97 -15.51 -11.42
C ALA A 149 16.17 -14.60 -11.02
N SER A 150 16.55 -13.66 -11.90
CA SER A 150 17.73 -12.80 -11.71
C SER A 150 17.40 -11.43 -11.11
N GLY A 151 16.12 -11.16 -10.82
CA GLY A 151 15.65 -9.86 -10.34
C GLY A 151 14.69 -10.01 -9.16
N PRO A 152 13.99 -8.91 -8.80
CA PRO A 152 12.88 -9.01 -7.88
C PRO A 152 11.81 -9.96 -8.41
N GLN A 153 11.17 -10.68 -7.50
CA GLN A 153 10.01 -11.52 -7.78
C GLN A 153 8.85 -11.12 -6.90
N ALA A 154 7.64 -11.31 -7.40
CA ALA A 154 6.43 -11.12 -6.61
C ALA A 154 5.32 -12.08 -7.05
N ALA A 155 4.48 -12.48 -6.11
CA ALA A 155 3.28 -13.25 -6.37
C ALA A 155 2.15 -12.78 -5.45
N ALA A 156 0.91 -12.93 -5.90
CA ALA A 156 -0.25 -12.53 -5.13
C ALA A 156 -1.45 -13.41 -5.42
N SER A 157 -2.24 -13.64 -4.38
CA SER A 157 -3.52 -14.32 -4.48
C SER A 157 -4.58 -13.65 -3.62
N VAL A 158 -5.84 -13.87 -3.95
CA VAL A 158 -6.97 -13.49 -3.10
C VAL A 158 -7.69 -14.77 -2.68
N GLN A 159 -7.62 -15.10 -1.40
CA GLN A 159 -8.21 -16.30 -0.82
C GLN A 159 -9.22 -15.89 0.25
N SER A 160 -10.49 -16.24 0.07
CA SER A 160 -11.57 -15.90 1.02
C SER A 160 -11.62 -14.41 1.42
N GLY A 161 -11.32 -13.51 0.47
CA GLY A 161 -11.31 -12.06 0.68
C GLY A 161 -10.06 -11.51 1.38
N VAL A 162 -9.05 -12.36 1.61
CA VAL A 162 -7.72 -11.97 2.10
C VAL A 162 -6.78 -11.86 0.91
N LEU A 163 -6.07 -10.74 0.80
CA LEU A 163 -5.00 -10.58 -0.18
C LEU A 163 -3.69 -11.00 0.47
N VAL A 164 -2.99 -11.93 -0.18
CA VAL A 164 -1.62 -12.30 0.18
C VAL A 164 -0.71 -11.81 -0.94
N VAL A 165 0.34 -11.09 -0.60
CA VAL A 165 1.38 -10.66 -1.54
C VAL A 165 2.74 -11.05 -1.00
N GLU A 166 3.50 -11.77 -1.81
CA GLU A 166 4.86 -12.20 -1.49
C GLU A 166 5.86 -11.50 -2.39
N TYR A 167 7.04 -11.22 -1.85
CA TYR A 167 8.15 -10.57 -2.52
C TYR A 167 9.45 -11.32 -2.25
N ARG A 168 10.32 -11.40 -3.25
CA ARG A 168 11.73 -11.74 -3.10
C ARG A 168 12.58 -10.64 -3.72
N ILE A 169 13.46 -10.05 -2.92
CA ILE A 169 14.32 -8.93 -3.33
C ILE A 169 15.79 -9.36 -3.20
N PRO A 170 16.56 -9.44 -4.29
CA PRO A 170 18.00 -9.64 -4.21
C PRO A 170 18.69 -8.49 -3.46
N LEU A 171 19.60 -8.80 -2.54
CA LEU A 171 20.33 -7.84 -1.68
C LEU A 171 21.76 -7.52 -2.13
N GLY A 172 22.21 -8.05 -3.27
CA GLY A 172 23.57 -7.87 -3.76
C GLY A 172 23.69 -6.88 -4.92
N ASP A 173 24.80 -7.01 -5.65
CA ASP A 173 25.04 -6.21 -6.84
C ASP A 173 24.12 -6.61 -7.99
N GLY A 174 23.53 -5.61 -8.65
CA GLY A 174 22.73 -5.81 -9.86
C GLY A 174 21.84 -4.63 -10.17
N ALA A 175 21.57 -4.38 -11.46
CA ALA A 175 20.79 -3.23 -11.89
C ALA A 175 19.38 -3.17 -11.27
N THR A 176 18.81 -4.33 -10.93
CA THR A 176 17.47 -4.45 -10.33
C THR A 176 17.51 -4.88 -8.87
N ALA A 177 18.69 -5.11 -8.29
CA ALA A 177 18.85 -5.49 -6.89
C ALA A 177 18.78 -4.27 -5.97
N LEU A 178 18.55 -4.55 -4.68
CA LEU A 178 18.76 -3.59 -3.60
C LEU A 178 20.22 -3.72 -3.15
N ASP A 179 20.97 -2.64 -3.18
CA ASP A 179 22.34 -2.60 -2.67
C ASP A 179 22.31 -2.52 -1.13
N ALA A 180 22.16 -3.67 -0.49
CA ALA A 180 22.07 -3.81 0.98
C ALA A 180 22.77 -5.08 1.48
N ALA A 181 23.79 -5.53 0.75
CA ALA A 181 24.55 -6.72 1.11
C ALA A 181 25.28 -6.47 2.43
N GLY A 182 25.05 -7.33 3.42
CA GLY A 182 25.65 -7.19 4.75
C GLY A 182 25.05 -6.08 5.62
N ALA A 183 23.89 -5.50 5.24
CA ALA A 183 23.17 -4.62 6.12
C ALA A 183 22.72 -5.38 7.39
N GLU A 184 22.78 -4.72 8.56
CA GLU A 184 22.24 -5.29 9.81
C GLU A 184 20.73 -5.07 9.92
N ALA A 185 20.21 -4.04 9.27
CA ALA A 185 18.79 -3.71 9.28
C ALA A 185 18.36 -2.96 8.03
N ILE A 186 17.10 -3.15 7.62
CA ILE A 186 16.47 -2.50 6.47
C ILE A 186 15.15 -1.86 6.93
N GLY A 187 14.85 -0.66 6.45
CA GLY A 187 13.56 -0.02 6.65
C GLY A 187 12.59 -0.61 5.66
N LEU A 188 11.47 -1.15 6.11
CA LEU A 188 10.45 -1.77 5.26
C LEU A 188 9.15 -0.97 5.36
N GLY A 189 8.73 -0.42 4.22
CA GLY A 189 7.49 0.29 4.04
C GLY A 189 6.48 -0.50 3.24
N LEU A 190 5.20 -0.42 3.60
CA LEU A 190 4.09 -0.89 2.76
C LEU A 190 3.15 0.28 2.48
N THR A 191 2.94 0.57 1.19
CA THR A 191 2.09 1.69 0.77
C THR A 191 1.10 1.30 -0.32
N THR A 192 -0.06 1.93 -0.33
CA THR A 192 -0.95 1.95 -1.50
C THR A 192 -0.95 3.35 -2.10
N PRO A 193 -1.00 3.52 -3.43
CA PRO A 193 -1.03 4.86 -4.03
C PRO A 193 -2.20 5.69 -3.50
N GLU A 194 -1.93 6.95 -3.20
CA GLU A 194 -3.01 7.91 -3.00
C GLU A 194 -3.82 8.03 -4.29
N ARG A 195 -5.15 7.93 -4.17
CA ARG A 195 -6.02 8.21 -5.31
C ARG A 195 -5.98 9.70 -5.62
N GLU A 196 -5.31 10.07 -6.71
CA GLU A 196 -5.44 11.39 -7.30
C GLU A 196 -6.93 11.71 -7.49
N ARG A 197 -7.35 12.88 -7.00
CA ARG A 197 -8.67 13.41 -7.31
C ARG A 197 -8.68 13.65 -8.82
N PRO A 198 -9.68 13.16 -9.57
CA PRO A 198 -9.95 13.74 -10.87
C PRO A 198 -10.21 15.24 -10.64
N GLU A 199 -9.28 16.10 -11.04
CA GLU A 199 -9.54 17.53 -11.10
C GLU A 199 -10.68 17.74 -12.09
N GLY A 200 -11.89 17.95 -11.56
CA GLY A 200 -13.10 18.03 -12.36
C GLY A 200 -14.37 17.49 -11.71
N ALA A 201 -14.28 16.77 -10.59
CA ALA A 201 -15.48 16.39 -9.81
C ALA A 201 -16.05 17.54 -8.95
N ALA A 202 -15.66 18.79 -9.25
CA ALA A 202 -16.34 19.97 -8.76
C ALA A 202 -17.18 20.57 -9.90
N ARG A 203 -18.50 20.65 -9.65
CA ARG A 203 -19.47 21.55 -10.30
C ARG A 203 -20.25 21.02 -11.51
N GLY A 204 -20.94 19.89 -11.34
CA GLY A 204 -22.21 19.65 -12.03
C GLY A 204 -23.34 20.50 -11.42
N GLY A 205 -23.19 21.82 -11.46
CA GLY A 205 -24.07 22.76 -10.78
C GLY A 205 -23.80 24.20 -11.21
N ARG A 206 -24.02 24.51 -12.49
CA ARG A 206 -24.35 25.88 -12.93
C ARG A 206 -24.95 25.87 -14.33
N GLY A 207 -26.11 26.50 -14.45
CA GLY A 207 -26.96 26.51 -15.62
C GLY A 207 -26.30 27.05 -16.89
N GLY A 208 -26.60 26.36 -17.99
CA GLY A 208 -26.53 26.95 -19.32
C GLY A 208 -27.70 27.91 -19.50
N ARG A 209 -27.39 29.22 -19.51
CA ARG A 209 -28.16 30.18 -20.28
C ARG A 209 -27.96 29.85 -21.76
N GLY A 210 -28.98 29.26 -22.38
CA GLY A 210 -29.10 29.12 -23.83
C GLY A 210 -30.55 29.42 -24.18
N GLY A 211 -30.79 30.55 -24.83
CA GLY A 211 -32.12 31.03 -25.17
C GLY A 211 -32.81 30.23 -26.26
N GLY A 212 -34.14 30.33 -26.29
CA GLY A 212 -34.96 30.02 -27.47
C GLY A 212 -36.19 29.18 -27.15
N GLY A 213 -37.38 29.77 -27.37
CA GLY A 213 -38.56 29.00 -27.77
C GLY A 213 -39.69 28.88 -26.73
N MET A 214 -40.88 29.32 -27.15
CA MET A 214 -42.14 29.30 -26.40
C MET A 214 -42.72 27.90 -26.11
N ARG A 215 -43.69 27.91 -25.16
CA ARG A 215 -44.89 27.05 -24.94
C ARG A 215 -44.83 26.46 -23.53
N GLY A 216 -45.65 26.88 -22.57
CA GLY A 216 -47.12 26.87 -22.62
C GLY A 216 -47.61 25.66 -21.82
N GLY A 217 -48.31 25.88 -20.70
CA GLY A 217 -49.00 24.80 -19.96
C GLY A 217 -48.72 24.82 -18.46
N GLY A 218 -49.76 25.12 -17.68
CA GLY A 218 -49.72 25.11 -16.23
C GLY A 218 -49.53 23.71 -15.64
N GLY A 219 -48.95 23.65 -14.45
CA GLY A 219 -48.75 22.42 -13.69
C GLY A 219 -48.44 22.73 -12.23
N ARG A 220 -49.41 22.42 -11.37
CA ARG A 220 -49.35 22.42 -9.91
C ARG A 220 -48.19 21.58 -9.38
N GLY A 221 -47.78 21.88 -8.14
CA GLY A 221 -47.36 20.84 -7.19
C GLY A 221 -45.89 20.91 -6.81
N GLY A 222 -45.62 21.48 -5.64
CA GLY A 222 -44.30 21.56 -5.08
C GLY A 222 -43.77 20.27 -4.47
N ARG A 223 -42.57 20.41 -3.89
CA ARG A 223 -41.81 19.46 -3.06
C ARG A 223 -41.11 18.34 -3.83
N GLY A 224 -40.09 18.74 -4.59
CA GLY A 224 -38.96 17.86 -4.86
C GLY A 224 -38.26 17.52 -3.54
N GLY A 225 -38.34 16.26 -3.12
CA GLY A 225 -37.58 15.72 -2.01
C GLY A 225 -36.09 15.80 -2.33
N GLY A 226 -35.39 16.74 -1.71
CA GLY A 226 -33.95 16.72 -1.64
C GLY A 226 -33.54 15.42 -0.96
N ARG A 227 -32.91 14.52 -1.72
CA ARG A 227 -32.25 13.34 -1.16
C ARG A 227 -31.35 13.81 -0.01
N PRO A 228 -31.47 13.21 1.19
CA PRO A 228 -30.54 13.46 2.27
C PRO A 228 -29.12 13.27 1.72
N GLY A 229 -28.27 14.27 1.93
CA GLY A 229 -26.85 14.18 1.59
C GLY A 229 -26.30 12.95 2.28
N GLY A 230 -26.02 11.92 1.49
CA GLY A 230 -25.48 10.67 1.99
C GLY A 230 -24.20 10.98 2.75
N ASP A 231 -24.12 10.40 3.94
CA ASP A 231 -22.95 10.42 4.80
C ASP A 231 -21.71 10.31 3.93
N ARG A 232 -20.84 11.31 4.05
CA ARG A 232 -19.60 11.42 3.31
C ARG A 232 -18.76 10.22 3.73
N ALA A 233 -18.90 9.11 2.99
CA ALA A 233 -18.23 7.87 3.29
C ALA A 233 -16.77 8.20 3.57
N GLU A 234 -16.35 7.97 4.80
CA GLU A 234 -15.02 8.30 5.28
C GLU A 234 -14.05 7.65 4.30
N ARG A 235 -13.24 8.48 3.63
CA ARG A 235 -12.31 7.97 2.64
C ARG A 235 -11.37 7.02 3.39
N PRO A 236 -11.16 5.80 2.89
CA PRO A 236 -10.11 4.98 3.45
C PRO A 236 -8.80 5.72 3.29
N GLN A 237 -8.08 5.84 4.39
CA GLN A 237 -6.71 6.33 4.34
C GLN A 237 -5.90 5.34 3.49
N PRO A 238 -4.96 5.83 2.67
CA PRO A 238 -4.01 4.94 2.01
C PRO A 238 -3.26 4.16 3.09
N LEU A 239 -2.90 2.92 2.78
CA LEU A 239 -1.91 2.23 3.60
C LEU A 239 -0.60 3.00 3.47
N ASP A 240 0.00 3.35 4.60
CA ASP A 240 1.34 3.89 4.73
C ASP A 240 1.89 3.46 6.10
N VAL A 241 2.70 2.42 6.09
CA VAL A 241 3.28 1.87 7.31
C VAL A 241 4.75 1.55 7.10
N TRP A 242 5.54 1.77 8.13
CA TRP A 242 6.98 1.54 8.14
C TRP A 242 7.38 0.77 9.39
N VAL A 243 8.22 -0.25 9.20
CA VAL A 243 8.87 -1.00 10.26
C VAL A 243 10.38 -1.04 10.00
N ARG A 244 11.18 -1.09 11.05
CA ARG A 244 12.62 -1.39 10.93
C ARG A 244 12.79 -2.89 11.10
N VAL A 245 13.37 -3.55 10.09
CA VAL A 245 13.63 -4.98 10.09
C VAL A 245 15.08 -5.22 10.44
N ALA A 246 15.37 -5.89 11.56
CA ALA A 246 16.69 -6.44 11.83
C ALA A 246 16.86 -7.73 11.02
N LEU A 247 17.95 -7.83 10.26
CA LEU A 247 18.25 -9.00 9.44
C LEU A 247 18.80 -10.14 10.30
N ALA A 248 18.51 -11.38 9.90
CA ALA A 248 19.06 -12.56 10.54
C ALA A 248 20.47 -12.83 9.98
N ASP A 249 21.36 -13.31 10.84
CA ASP A 249 22.72 -13.72 10.48
C ASP A 249 22.77 -14.95 9.56
#